data_AF-A0A7W7KDM7-F1
#
_entry.id   AF-A0A7W7KDM7-F1
#
_cell.length_a   1.000
_cell.length_b   1.000
_cell.length_c   1.000
_cell.angle_alpha   90.00
_cell.angle_beta   90.00
_cell.angle_gamma   90.00
#
_symmetry.space_group_name_H-M   'P 1'
#
loop_
_entity.id
_entity.type
_entity.pdbx_description
1 polymer ?
#
loop_
_entity_poly.entity_id
_entity_poly.type
_entity_poly.pdbx_seq_one_letter_code
_entity_poly.pdbx_strand_id
1 'polypeptide(L)' 'MGKAGTVFLCHPFLVHAAQRHRGKSPRFLAQPPLLPREPISLFRRDGEYSPVEQAIRNATSV' A
#
# COMPACT_ATOMS: atom_id res chain seq x y z
N MET A 1 -8.04 -5.18 -13.62
CA MET A 1 -7.22 -6.12 -12.84
C MET A 1 -6.03 -6.54 -13.69
N GLY A 2 -4.86 -6.74 -13.08
CA GLY A 2 -3.68 -7.26 -13.78
C GLY A 2 -3.81 -8.76 -14.13
N LYS A 3 -2.82 -9.27 -14.88
CA LYS A 3 -2.68 -10.71 -15.19
C LYS A 3 -2.34 -11.51 -13.91
N ALA A 4 -2.46 -12.84 -13.96
CA ALA A 4 -2.00 -13.70 -12.87
C ALA A 4 -0.54 -13.38 -12.50
N GLY A 5 -0.25 -13.29 -11.19
CA GLY A 5 1.06 -12.85 -10.68
C GLY A 5 1.24 -11.33 -10.55
N THR A 6 0.25 -10.52 -10.96
CA THR A 6 0.31 -9.08 -10.70
C THR A 6 0.17 -8.80 -9.21
N VAL A 7 1.12 -8.04 -8.66
CA VAL A 7 1.09 -7.56 -7.28
C VAL A 7 0.80 -6.07 -7.29
N PHE A 8 -0.13 -5.66 -6.43
CA PHE A 8 -0.36 -4.26 -6.12
C PHE A 8 0.17 -4.00 -4.71
N LEU A 9 1.10 -3.04 -4.59
CA LEU A 9 1.54 -2.53 -3.31
C LEU A 9 0.72 -1.28 -2.98
N CYS A 10 -0.09 -1.37 -1.93
CA CYS A 10 -0.95 -0.28 -1.50
C CYS A 10 -0.38 0.41 -0.26
N HIS A 11 -0.41 1.74 -0.24
CA HIS A 11 -0.10 2.50 0.96
C HIS A 11 -1.12 2.19 2.07
N PRO A 12 -0.74 2.08 3.37
CA PRO A 12 -1.68 1.74 4.45
C PRO A 12 -2.88 2.69 4.58
N PHE A 13 -2.71 3.96 4.20
CA PHE A 13 -3.77 4.97 4.21
C PHE A 13 -4.51 5.11 2.86
N LEU A 14 -4.25 4.24 1.89
CA LEU A 14 -5.00 4.23 0.65
C LEU A 14 -6.47 3.91 0.95
N VAL A 15 -7.36 4.88 0.72
CA VAL A 15 -8.80 4.63 0.78
C VAL A 15 -9.17 3.67 -0.35
N HIS A 16 -9.67 2.50 0.01
CA HIS A 16 -10.06 1.48 -0.95
C HIS A 16 -11.32 0.74 -0.49
N ALA A 17 -12.06 0.21 -1.46
CA ALA A 17 -13.25 -0.58 -1.22
C ALA A 17 -13.30 -1.75 -2.20
N ALA A 18 -13.82 -2.89 -1.73
CA ALA A 18 -14.17 -3.97 -2.63
C ALA A 18 -15.36 -3.54 -3.50
N GLN A 19 -15.30 -3.87 -4.79
CA GLN A 19 -16.43 -3.68 -5.71
C GLN A 19 -17.03 -5.04 -6.09
N ARG A 20 -18.34 -5.06 -6.36
CA ARG A 20 -19.03 -6.27 -6.82
C ARG A 20 -18.35 -6.82 -8.08
N HIS A 21 -18.13 -8.13 -8.10
CA HIS A 21 -17.62 -8.81 -9.28
C HIS A 21 -18.69 -8.83 -10.39
N ARG A 22 -18.41 -8.17 -11.52
CA ARG A 22 -19.28 -8.13 -12.72
C ARG A 22 -18.79 -9.00 -13.88
N GLY A 23 -17.70 -9.75 -13.70
CA GLY A 23 -17.13 -10.64 -14.72
C GLY A 23 -17.73 -12.04 -14.66
N LYS A 24 -17.45 -12.83 -15.70
CA LYS A 24 -17.94 -14.22 -15.82
C LYS A 24 -16.97 -15.27 -15.29
N SER A 25 -15.70 -14.91 -15.12
CA SER A 25 -14.64 -15.83 -14.67
C SER A 25 -14.27 -15.56 -13.22
N PRO A 26 -14.15 -16.59 -12.36
CA PRO A 26 -13.73 -16.42 -10.98
C PRO A 26 -12.42 -15.63 -10.84
N ARG A 27 -12.31 -14.85 -9.77
CA ARG A 27 -11.11 -14.07 -9.46
C ARG A 27 -10.64 -14.42 -8.06
N PHE A 28 -9.37 -14.84 -7.99
CA PHE A 28 -8.70 -15.13 -6.75
C PHE A 28 -7.72 -14.00 -6.45
N LEU A 29 -7.80 -13.46 -5.24
CA LEU A 29 -6.93 -12.41 -4.76
C LEU A 29 -6.50 -12.79 -3.35
N ALA A 30 -5.21 -12.68 -3.08
CA ALA A 30 -4.68 -12.72 -1.73
C ALA A 30 -4.32 -11.30 -1.31
N GLN A 31 -4.58 -10.97 -0.05
CA GLN A 31 -4.14 -9.71 0.56
C GLN A 31 -3.18 -10.03 1.70
N PRO A 32 -1.99 -10.60 1.40
CA PRO A 32 -1.00 -10.82 2.44
C PRO A 32 -0.55 -9.47 3.00
N PRO A 33 -0.47 -9.31 4.33
CA PRO A 33 0.06 -8.10 4.92
C PRO A 33 1.57 -8.01 4.65
N LEU A 34 2.04 -6.81 4.33
CA LEU A 34 3.47 -6.48 4.35
C LEU A 34 3.73 -5.58 5.55
N LEU A 35 4.32 -6.16 6.59
CA LEU A 35 4.63 -5.43 7.81
C LEU A 35 5.91 -4.61 7.62
N PRO A 36 5.96 -3.36 8.12
CA PRO A 36 7.20 -2.60 8.17
C PRO A 36 8.29 -3.35 8.93
N ARG A 37 9.53 -3.27 8.43
CA ARG A 37 10.70 -3.82 9.14
C ARG A 37 10.96 -3.11 10.47
N GLU A 38 10.61 -1.84 10.54
CA GLU A 38 10.76 -0.95 11.69
C GLU A 38 9.50 -0.09 11.83
N PRO A 39 9.23 0.49 13.02
CA PRO A 39 8.13 1.44 13.18
C PRO A 39 8.22 2.62 12.20
N ILE A 40 7.08 3.04 11.68
CA ILE A 40 6.98 4.22 10.80
C ILE A 40 7.34 5.48 11.60
N SER A 41 8.30 6.27 11.10
CA SER A 41 8.73 7.53 11.71
C SER A 41 8.72 8.66 10.69
N LEU A 42 8.00 9.75 10.99
CA LEU A 42 7.94 10.94 10.15
C LEU A 42 9.05 11.96 10.45
N PHE A 43 9.82 11.73 11.51
CA PHE A 43 10.90 12.62 11.97
C PHE A 43 12.19 11.83 12.18
N ARG A 44 12.69 11.21 11.11
CA ARG A 44 13.97 10.48 11.16
C ARG A 44 15.12 11.47 11.20
N ARG A 45 16.10 11.19 12.08
CA ARG A 45 17.27 12.07 12.27
C ARG A 45 18.25 12.03 11.09
N ASP A 46 18.35 10.89 10.43
CA ASP A 46 19.22 10.66 9.28
C ASP A 46 18.59 11.15 7.96
N GLY A 47 17.28 11.43 7.95
CA GLY A 47 16.55 11.84 6.75
C GLY A 47 16.24 10.69 5.78
N GLU A 48 16.57 9.45 6.13
CA GLU A 48 16.40 8.26 5.28
C GLU A 48 14.98 7.69 5.41
N TYR A 49 14.03 8.34 4.76
CA TYR A 49 12.63 7.93 4.78
C TYR A 49 12.34 6.82 3.76
N SER A 50 11.64 5.78 4.19
CA SER A 50 11.04 4.79 3.29
C SER A 50 10.00 5.43 2.35
N PRO A 51 9.66 4.80 1.22
CA PRO A 51 8.62 5.31 0.32
C PRO A 51 7.25 5.54 1.00
N VAL A 52 6.91 4.72 2.00
CA VAL A 52 5.69 4.87 2.81
C VAL A 52 5.77 6.14 3.66
N GLU A 53 6.87 6.35 4.37
CA GLU A 53 7.08 7.57 5.18
C GLU A 53 7.08 8.83 4.31
N GLN A 54 7.75 8.81 3.15
CA GLN A 54 7.75 9.93 2.20
C GLN A 54 6.35 10.26 1.72
N ALA A 55 5.53 9.26 1.38
CA ALA A 55 4.16 9.47 0.94
C ALA A 55 3.30 10.13 2.02
N ILE A 56 3.46 9.74 3.29
CA ILE A 56 2.75 10.37 4.42
C ILE A 56 3.20 11.82 4.57
N ARG A 57 4.53 12.05 4.65
CA ARG A 57 5.09 13.41 4.82
C ARG A 57 4.67 14.37 3.73
N ASN A 58 4.71 13.93 2.47
CA ASN A 58 4.27 14.75 1.33
C ASN A 58 2.77 15.08 1.39
N ALA A 59 1.94 14.18 1.91
CA ALA A 59 0.50 14.39 2.02
C ALA A 59 0.12 15.31 3.19
N THR A 60 0.94 15.34 4.26
CA THR A 60 0.67 16.16 5.45
C THR A 60 1.53 17.41 5.54
N SER A 61 2.47 17.62 4.60
CA SER A 61 3.42 18.73 4.55
C SER A 61 4.17 18.98 5.87
N VAL A 62 4.60 17.88 6.53
CA VAL A 62 5.50 17.86 7.70
C VAL A 62 6.83 17.19 7.36
#